data_AF-A0A1H3A1Q8-F1
#
_entry.id   AF-A0A1H3A1Q8-F1
#
_cell.length_a   1.000
_cell.length_b   1.000
_cell.length_c   1.000
_cell.angle_alpha   90.00
_cell.angle_beta   90.00
_cell.angle_gamma   90.00
#
_symmetry.space_group_name_H-M   'P 1'
#
loop_
_entity.id
_entity.type
_entity.pdbx_description
1 polymer ?
#
loop_
_entity_poly.entity_id
_entity_poly.type
_entity_poly.pdbx_seq_one_letter_code
_entity_poly.pdbx_strand_id
1 'polypeptide(L)'
;MAEKNIKQMIGKVFSDIADAVETGQFGEKVRVGLTTLGSEHGVDNLVKGAEIAQERDPSIEVVLIGPKVDSKLTQVVVDSEDEGYKIMEEMLDSGDLDACVTMHYSFPIGVSTVGRVITPGKGKEMTIATTTGTSSPHRVEAMVINGISGIIAAKAMGVKNPTVGILNVDGARQVERAFKELINNGYEINLTESMRSDGGCVMRGNDLLAGVPDVMVTDTLTGNILMKVFSSYTTGGSYESLGYGYGPGIGEGYERVILILSRASGIPVVANAISYGARLIKGNLKKIVKEEFEKANKAGLKEILKGLTKDTKRAADEDEEIVAPPAETVTGTISGIDIMDLEDAVRVLWKEGIYAESGMGCTGPIVMVNEEKLAKAIEILSKAGYVADNSNPC
;
A
#
# COMPACT_ATOMS: atom_id res chain seq x y z
N MET A 1 -34.26 -27.18 4.78
CA MET A 1 -33.31 -26.08 4.49
C MET A 1 -33.12 -25.85 2.99
N ALA A 2 -32.91 -26.89 2.17
CA ALA A 2 -32.76 -26.76 0.72
C ALA A 2 -33.95 -26.08 -0.02
N GLU A 3 -35.21 -26.43 0.30
CA GLU A 3 -36.39 -25.82 -0.35
C GLU A 3 -36.59 -24.33 -0.02
N LYS A 4 -36.16 -23.89 1.18
CA LYS A 4 -36.28 -22.49 1.61
C LYS A 4 -35.26 -21.61 0.85
N ASN A 5 -34.04 -22.12 0.66
CA ASN A 5 -33.02 -21.51 -0.19
C ASN A 5 -33.44 -21.43 -1.65
N ILE A 6 -34.08 -22.48 -2.19
CA ILE A 6 -34.57 -22.47 -3.58
C ILE A 6 -35.64 -21.39 -3.76
N LYS A 7 -36.60 -21.24 -2.83
CA LYS A 7 -37.62 -20.18 -2.91
C LYS A 7 -37.03 -18.77 -2.82
N GLN A 8 -36.04 -18.55 -1.94
CA GLN A 8 -35.35 -17.25 -1.83
C GLN A 8 -34.56 -16.92 -3.09
N MET A 9 -33.85 -17.91 -3.65
CA MET A 9 -33.07 -17.75 -4.88
C MET A 9 -33.97 -17.47 -6.09
N ILE A 10 -35.12 -18.14 -6.21
CA ILE A 10 -36.13 -17.84 -7.23
C ILE A 10 -36.68 -16.42 -7.04
N GLY A 11 -37.01 -16.03 -5.79
CA GLY A 11 -37.48 -14.69 -5.47
C GLY A 11 -36.48 -13.60 -5.88
N LYS A 12 -35.20 -13.80 -5.58
CA LYS A 12 -34.10 -12.90 -5.97
C LYS A 12 -34.03 -12.72 -7.49
N VAL A 13 -34.03 -13.82 -8.25
CA VAL A 13 -34.00 -13.78 -9.71
C VAL A 13 -35.20 -13.03 -10.31
N PHE A 14 -36.40 -13.19 -9.75
CA PHE A 14 -37.57 -12.43 -10.23
C PHE A 14 -37.48 -10.93 -9.91
N SER A 15 -36.97 -10.57 -8.74
CA SER A 15 -36.69 -9.17 -8.39
C SER A 15 -35.64 -8.57 -9.32
N ASP A 16 -34.56 -9.30 -9.60
CA ASP A 16 -33.48 -8.84 -10.51
C ASP A 16 -34.01 -8.60 -11.93
N ILE A 17 -34.93 -9.44 -12.41
CA ILE A 17 -35.59 -9.26 -13.72
C ILE A 17 -36.51 -8.04 -13.70
N ALA A 18 -37.27 -7.82 -12.62
CA ALA A 18 -38.15 -6.65 -12.50
C ALA A 18 -37.33 -5.35 -12.52
N ASP A 19 -36.26 -5.29 -11.72
CA ASP A 19 -35.30 -4.19 -11.70
C ASP A 19 -34.66 -3.96 -13.07
N ALA A 20 -34.29 -5.03 -13.78
CA ALA A 20 -33.68 -4.93 -15.10
C ALA A 20 -34.64 -4.38 -16.17
N VAL A 21 -35.93 -4.72 -16.07
CA VAL A 21 -36.97 -4.20 -16.96
C VAL A 21 -37.25 -2.72 -16.67
N GLU A 22 -37.21 -2.30 -15.41
CA GLU A 22 -37.46 -0.91 -15.00
C GLU A 22 -36.28 0.02 -15.29
N THR A 23 -35.05 -0.46 -15.09
CA THR A 23 -33.82 0.36 -15.19
C THR A 23 -33.06 0.18 -16.50
N GLY A 24 -33.36 -0.87 -17.27
CA GLY A 24 -32.61 -1.25 -18.48
C GLY A 24 -31.24 -1.87 -18.21
N GLN A 25 -30.87 -2.10 -16.95
CA GLN A 25 -29.61 -2.76 -16.56
C GLN A 25 -29.84 -4.24 -16.25
N PHE A 26 -29.17 -5.11 -17.01
CA PHE A 26 -29.19 -6.55 -16.77
C PHE A 26 -27.98 -6.97 -15.93
N GLY A 27 -28.23 -7.64 -14.80
CA GLY A 27 -27.20 -8.19 -13.91
C GLY A 27 -27.47 -7.82 -12.45
N GLU A 28 -26.92 -8.61 -11.54
CA GLU A 28 -27.01 -8.35 -10.10
C GLU A 28 -26.20 -7.08 -9.76
N LYS A 29 -26.80 -6.15 -9.01
CA LYS A 29 -26.11 -4.94 -8.55
C LYS A 29 -25.04 -5.32 -7.53
N VAL A 30 -23.89 -4.67 -7.61
CA VAL A 30 -22.86 -4.82 -6.59
C VAL A 30 -23.27 -4.05 -5.34
N ARG A 31 -23.42 -4.75 -4.22
CA ARG A 31 -23.92 -4.18 -2.96
C ARG A 31 -22.75 -3.72 -2.12
N VAL A 32 -22.61 -2.40 -1.95
CA VAL A 32 -21.53 -1.79 -1.18
C VAL A 32 -22.09 -1.12 0.06
N GLY A 33 -21.68 -1.63 1.23
CA GLY A 33 -22.01 -1.03 2.52
C GLY A 33 -21.20 0.25 2.77
N LEU A 34 -21.80 1.20 3.50
CA LEU A 34 -21.10 2.34 4.08
C LEU A 34 -21.52 2.50 5.54
N THR A 35 -20.59 2.35 6.47
CA THR A 35 -20.84 2.73 7.86
C THR A 35 -20.88 4.27 7.96
N THR A 36 -21.87 4.82 8.66
CA THR A 36 -22.09 6.29 8.67
C THR A 36 -21.71 6.99 9.98
N LEU A 37 -21.31 6.24 11.01
CA LEU A 37 -20.86 6.78 12.30
C LEU A 37 -19.34 6.92 12.36
N GLY A 38 -18.84 8.06 12.85
CA GLY A 38 -17.40 8.30 13.08
C GLY A 38 -16.74 9.35 12.18
N SER A 39 -17.48 9.96 11.24
CA SER A 39 -17.00 11.05 10.39
C SER A 39 -16.84 12.37 11.14
N GLU A 40 -15.72 13.06 10.95
CA GLU A 40 -15.48 14.41 11.49
C GLU A 40 -16.28 15.49 10.74
N HIS A 41 -16.79 15.17 9.54
CA HIS A 41 -17.65 16.03 8.72
C HIS A 41 -19.15 15.71 8.86
N GLY A 42 -19.50 14.87 9.83
CA GLY A 42 -20.87 14.44 10.10
C GLY A 42 -21.38 13.36 9.13
N VAL A 43 -22.57 12.84 9.45
CA VAL A 43 -23.25 11.77 8.71
C VAL A 43 -23.63 12.24 7.30
N ASP A 44 -24.12 13.48 7.16
CA ASP A 44 -24.54 14.05 5.87
C ASP A 44 -23.43 14.06 4.82
N ASN A 45 -22.17 14.23 5.23
CA ASN A 45 -21.02 14.16 4.32
C ASN A 45 -20.89 12.77 3.70
N LEU A 46 -21.07 11.72 4.51
CA LEU A 46 -21.01 10.33 4.07
C LEU A 46 -22.20 9.98 3.16
N VAL A 47 -23.41 10.38 3.57
CA VAL A 47 -24.65 10.14 2.80
C VAL A 47 -24.58 10.80 1.42
N LYS A 48 -24.14 12.06 1.34
CA LYS A 48 -23.97 12.73 0.04
C LYS A 48 -22.95 12.03 -0.85
N GLY A 49 -21.84 11.53 -0.28
CA GLY A 49 -20.86 10.75 -1.01
C GLY A 49 -21.43 9.45 -1.55
N ALA A 50 -22.24 8.76 -0.74
CA ALA A 50 -22.96 7.55 -1.11
C ALA A 50 -23.98 7.77 -2.25
N GLU A 51 -24.78 8.83 -2.16
CA GLU A 51 -25.75 9.19 -3.19
C GLU A 51 -25.08 9.47 -4.53
N ILE A 52 -23.98 10.24 -4.50
CA ILE A 52 -23.17 10.52 -5.70
C ILE A 52 -22.58 9.23 -6.28
N ALA A 53 -22.10 8.30 -5.47
CA ALA A 53 -21.55 7.03 -5.96
C ALA A 53 -22.61 6.20 -6.70
N GLN A 54 -23.81 6.04 -6.12
CA GLN A 54 -24.90 5.30 -6.74
C GLN A 54 -25.45 6.00 -8.00
N GLU A 55 -25.54 7.33 -7.98
CA GLU A 55 -25.97 8.09 -9.17
C GLU A 55 -24.99 7.94 -10.34
N ARG A 56 -23.68 7.91 -10.06
CA ARG A 56 -22.64 7.75 -11.09
C ARG A 56 -22.63 6.36 -11.73
N ASP A 57 -22.96 5.32 -10.97
CA ASP A 57 -22.97 3.95 -11.45
C ASP A 57 -24.23 3.22 -10.93
N PRO A 58 -25.31 3.16 -11.74
CA PRO A 58 -26.56 2.53 -11.32
C PRO A 58 -26.47 1.03 -11.08
N SER A 59 -25.35 0.39 -11.46
CA SER A 59 -25.10 -1.02 -11.18
C SER A 59 -24.52 -1.26 -9.78
N ILE A 60 -24.38 -0.20 -8.96
CA ILE A 60 -24.04 -0.26 -7.55
C ILE A 60 -25.32 -0.04 -6.75
N GLU A 61 -25.54 -0.87 -5.72
CA GLU A 61 -26.51 -0.58 -4.66
C GLU A 61 -25.73 -0.19 -3.40
N VAL A 62 -25.90 1.04 -2.94
CA VAL A 62 -25.26 1.51 -1.70
C VAL A 62 -26.18 1.27 -0.51
N VAL A 63 -25.65 0.60 0.51
CA VAL A 63 -26.38 0.28 1.75
C VAL A 63 -25.76 1.07 2.90
N LEU A 64 -26.50 2.02 3.45
CA LEU A 64 -26.07 2.80 4.61
C LEU A 64 -26.26 1.99 5.89
N ILE A 65 -25.23 1.89 6.72
CA ILE A 65 -25.27 1.24 8.03
C ILE A 65 -25.00 2.31 9.10
N GLY A 66 -26.03 2.71 9.84
CA GLY A 66 -25.92 3.76 10.85
C GLY A 66 -27.26 4.33 11.29
N PRO A 67 -27.29 5.52 11.91
CA PRO A 67 -28.55 6.14 12.33
C PRO A 67 -29.45 6.43 11.13
N LYS A 68 -30.75 6.50 11.40
CA LYS A 68 -31.75 6.80 10.37
C LYS A 68 -31.49 8.19 9.77
N VAL A 69 -31.45 8.27 8.43
CA VAL A 69 -31.26 9.50 7.67
C VAL A 69 -32.31 9.69 6.58
N ASP A 70 -32.51 10.93 6.14
CA ASP A 70 -33.35 11.26 5.00
C ASP A 70 -32.58 11.04 3.69
N SER A 71 -32.67 9.82 3.17
CA SER A 71 -32.07 9.42 1.89
C SER A 71 -32.87 8.29 1.28
N LYS A 72 -32.84 8.18 -0.05
CA LYS A 72 -33.48 7.12 -0.83
C LYS A 72 -32.67 5.83 -0.89
N LEU A 73 -31.41 5.85 -0.43
CA LEU A 73 -30.55 4.68 -0.39
C LEU A 73 -31.11 3.61 0.55
N THR A 74 -30.72 2.35 0.34
CA THR A 74 -31.03 1.26 1.26
C THR A 74 -30.36 1.54 2.61
N GLN A 75 -31.07 1.34 3.72
CA GLN A 75 -30.57 1.66 5.07
C GLN A 75 -30.75 0.48 6.03
N VAL A 76 -29.71 0.20 6.80
CA VAL A 76 -29.75 -0.67 7.97
C VAL A 76 -29.51 0.22 9.19
N VAL A 77 -30.56 0.40 9.99
CA VAL A 77 -30.57 1.35 11.11
C VAL A 77 -29.92 0.72 12.32
N VAL A 78 -28.89 1.37 12.85
CA VAL A 78 -28.17 0.98 14.08
C VAL A 78 -27.87 2.22 14.92
N ASP A 79 -27.77 2.03 16.24
CA ASP A 79 -27.63 3.15 17.18
C ASP A 79 -26.19 3.33 17.70
N SER A 80 -25.26 2.45 17.33
CA SER A 80 -23.86 2.51 17.77
C SER A 80 -22.87 1.98 16.72
N GLU A 81 -21.60 2.40 16.83
CA GLU A 81 -20.52 1.90 15.97
C GLU A 81 -20.31 0.39 16.13
N ASP A 82 -20.32 -0.12 17.37
CA ASP A 82 -20.12 -1.55 17.65
C ASP A 82 -21.20 -2.44 17.02
N GLU A 83 -22.46 -2.00 17.08
CA GLU A 83 -23.57 -2.70 16.41
C GLU A 83 -23.42 -2.62 14.88
N GLY A 84 -23.06 -1.46 14.36
CA GLY A 84 -22.78 -1.26 12.94
C GLY A 84 -21.69 -2.18 12.42
N TYR A 85 -20.58 -2.36 13.16
CA TYR A 85 -19.50 -3.26 12.78
C TYR A 85 -19.94 -4.73 12.78
N LYS A 86 -20.72 -5.17 13.79
CA LYS A 86 -21.24 -6.53 13.84
C LYS A 86 -22.15 -6.84 12.65
N ILE A 87 -23.11 -5.97 12.38
CA ILE A 87 -24.04 -6.12 11.26
C ILE A 87 -23.31 -6.07 9.93
N MET A 88 -22.35 -5.16 9.77
CA MET A 88 -21.49 -5.11 8.58
C MET A 88 -20.79 -6.45 8.34
N GLU A 89 -20.18 -7.04 9.37
CA GLU A 89 -19.52 -8.34 9.25
C GLU A 89 -20.50 -9.47 8.92
N GLU A 90 -21.65 -9.53 9.59
CA GLU A 90 -22.69 -10.52 9.31
C GLU A 90 -23.19 -10.44 7.86
N MET A 91 -23.40 -9.23 7.35
CA MET A 91 -23.85 -9.01 5.97
C MET A 91 -22.77 -9.34 4.93
N LEU A 92 -21.48 -9.10 5.24
CA LEU A 92 -20.37 -9.52 4.37
C LEU A 92 -20.23 -11.04 4.35
N ASP A 93 -20.40 -11.69 5.50
CA ASP A 93 -20.26 -13.14 5.65
C ASP A 93 -21.47 -13.90 5.05
N SER A 94 -22.67 -13.31 5.09
CA SER A 94 -23.87 -13.87 4.46
C SER A 94 -23.92 -13.67 2.94
N GLY A 95 -23.11 -12.74 2.40
CA GLY A 95 -23.17 -12.32 1.01
C GLY A 95 -24.28 -11.31 0.72
N ASP A 96 -24.87 -10.69 1.74
CA ASP A 96 -25.79 -9.55 1.58
C ASP A 96 -25.03 -8.28 1.15
N LEU A 97 -23.76 -8.16 1.51
CA LEU A 97 -22.83 -7.15 0.99
C LEU A 97 -21.65 -7.81 0.27
N ASP A 98 -21.25 -7.23 -0.84
CA ASP A 98 -20.05 -7.66 -1.57
C ASP A 98 -18.80 -6.99 -1.00
N ALA A 99 -18.91 -5.72 -0.61
CA ALA A 99 -17.86 -4.92 0.00
C ALA A 99 -18.45 -3.94 1.01
N CYS A 100 -17.63 -3.42 1.92
CA CYS A 100 -18.03 -2.34 2.81
C CYS A 100 -16.93 -1.29 2.95
N VAL A 101 -17.33 -0.02 2.98
CA VAL A 101 -16.47 1.12 3.27
C VAL A 101 -16.73 1.57 4.71
N THR A 102 -15.66 1.75 5.49
CA THR A 102 -15.75 2.13 6.90
C THR A 102 -14.58 3.02 7.32
N MET A 103 -14.77 3.87 8.33
CA MET A 103 -13.71 4.76 8.84
C MET A 103 -12.71 4.04 9.76
N HIS A 104 -13.15 2.95 10.40
CA HIS A 104 -12.29 2.16 11.26
C HIS A 104 -12.64 0.68 11.12
N TYR A 105 -11.58 -0.15 11.12
CA TYR A 105 -11.69 -1.60 11.19
C TYR A 105 -10.35 -2.16 11.67
N SER A 106 -10.41 -3.15 12.56
CA SER A 106 -9.21 -3.83 13.05
C SER A 106 -8.94 -5.08 12.22
N PHE A 107 -7.98 -4.98 11.31
CA PHE A 107 -7.55 -6.11 10.50
C PHE A 107 -6.63 -7.06 11.30
N PRO A 108 -6.70 -8.38 11.07
CA PRO A 108 -5.73 -9.31 11.64
C PRO A 108 -4.33 -9.08 11.05
N ILE A 109 -3.30 -9.54 11.76
CA ILE A 109 -1.93 -9.58 11.23
C ILE A 109 -1.92 -10.43 9.96
N GLY A 110 -1.16 -9.97 8.96
CA GLY A 110 -1.16 -10.54 7.60
C GLY A 110 -2.03 -9.77 6.62
N VAL A 111 -2.76 -8.75 7.08
CA VAL A 111 -3.64 -7.93 6.25
C VAL A 111 -3.27 -6.44 6.38
N SER A 112 -3.03 -5.81 5.23
CA SER A 112 -2.81 -4.37 5.10
C SER A 112 -3.69 -3.80 3.99
N THR A 113 -4.00 -2.51 4.09
CA THR A 113 -4.91 -1.83 3.16
C THR A 113 -4.17 -1.21 1.99
N VAL A 114 -4.73 -1.31 0.78
CA VAL A 114 -4.09 -0.83 -0.45
C VAL A 114 -4.79 0.43 -0.98
N GLY A 115 -4.21 1.58 -0.67
CA GLY A 115 -4.79 2.88 -0.99
C GLY A 115 -4.62 3.28 -2.44
N ARG A 116 -5.39 4.29 -2.86
CA ARG A 116 -5.35 4.79 -4.24
C ARG A 116 -5.49 6.31 -4.26
N VAL A 117 -4.49 6.95 -4.85
CA VAL A 117 -4.31 8.41 -4.87
C VAL A 117 -4.40 8.95 -6.29
N ILE A 118 -4.60 10.27 -6.40
CA ILE A 118 -4.44 11.03 -7.64
C ILE A 118 -3.16 11.84 -7.52
N THR A 119 -2.22 11.66 -8.44
CA THR A 119 -0.93 12.32 -8.39
C THR A 119 -1.04 13.76 -8.92
N PRO A 120 -0.41 14.75 -8.26
CA PRO A 120 -0.55 16.16 -8.60
C PRO A 120 0.21 16.53 -9.87
N GLY A 121 1.25 15.79 -10.23
CA GLY A 121 2.09 16.12 -11.39
C GLY A 121 1.39 15.87 -12.73
N LYS A 122 0.58 14.81 -12.84
CA LYS A 122 -0.09 14.41 -14.10
C LYS A 122 -1.56 14.03 -13.93
N GLY A 123 -2.15 14.17 -12.75
CA GLY A 123 -3.53 13.75 -12.47
C GLY A 123 -3.76 12.25 -12.61
N LYS A 124 -2.69 11.44 -12.54
CA LYS A 124 -2.78 9.98 -12.72
C LYS A 124 -3.25 9.32 -11.44
N GLU A 125 -4.04 8.26 -11.59
CA GLU A 125 -4.37 7.37 -10.49
C GLU A 125 -3.16 6.46 -10.22
N MET A 126 -2.76 6.34 -8.95
CA MET A 126 -1.65 5.48 -8.53
C MET A 126 -2.04 4.72 -7.27
N THR A 127 -1.72 3.44 -7.24
CA THR A 127 -1.90 2.57 -6.07
C THR A 127 -0.73 2.75 -5.11
N ILE A 128 -1.03 2.97 -3.83
CA ILE A 128 -0.05 2.92 -2.75
C ILE A 128 -0.18 1.55 -2.10
N ALA A 129 0.88 0.75 -2.18
CA ALA A 129 0.87 -0.68 -1.86
C ALA A 129 0.48 -1.02 -0.40
N THR A 130 0.55 -0.05 0.52
CA THR A 130 0.01 -0.17 1.88
C THR A 130 -0.28 1.20 2.49
N THR A 131 -1.28 1.31 3.36
CA THR A 131 -1.61 2.59 4.03
C THR A 131 -2.01 2.47 5.51
N THR A 132 -2.56 1.32 5.91
CA THR A 132 -2.80 0.94 7.31
C THR A 132 -2.82 -0.59 7.43
N GLY A 133 -2.79 -1.11 8.65
CA GLY A 133 -2.70 -2.55 8.94
C GLY A 133 -1.27 -3.09 8.94
N THR A 134 -1.12 -4.39 9.16
CA THR A 134 0.18 -5.02 9.40
C THR A 134 0.29 -6.37 8.69
N SER A 135 0.88 -6.37 7.49
CA SER A 135 1.20 -7.62 6.75
C SER A 135 2.25 -8.48 7.44
N SER A 136 3.26 -7.88 8.07
CA SER A 136 4.28 -8.57 8.87
C SER A 136 4.83 -7.63 9.96
N PRO A 137 5.28 -8.15 11.11
CA PRO A 137 6.04 -7.38 12.09
C PRO A 137 7.42 -6.90 11.56
N HIS A 138 7.95 -7.49 10.49
CA HIS A 138 9.22 -7.11 9.87
C HIS A 138 8.98 -6.20 8.66
N ARG A 139 9.59 -5.01 8.65
CA ARG A 139 9.35 -3.95 7.64
C ARG A 139 9.54 -4.44 6.20
N VAL A 140 10.70 -5.03 5.89
CA VAL A 140 11.05 -5.45 4.52
C VAL A 140 10.12 -6.57 4.06
N GLU A 141 9.87 -7.55 4.93
CA GLU A 141 8.91 -8.63 4.67
C GLU A 141 7.51 -8.07 4.36
N ALA A 142 7.05 -7.12 5.18
CA ALA A 142 5.78 -6.45 4.97
C ALA A 142 5.75 -5.71 3.63
N MET A 143 6.81 -4.99 3.25
CA MET A 143 6.87 -4.27 1.97
C MET A 143 6.80 -5.20 0.76
N VAL A 144 7.43 -6.39 0.82
CA VAL A 144 7.32 -7.40 -0.26
C VAL A 144 5.88 -7.89 -0.40
N ILE A 145 5.24 -8.28 0.72
CA ILE A 145 3.83 -8.71 0.74
C ILE A 145 2.92 -7.58 0.23
N ASN A 146 3.14 -6.35 0.69
CA ASN A 146 2.37 -5.18 0.31
C ASN A 146 2.48 -4.89 -1.18
N GLY A 147 3.67 -5.03 -1.79
CA GLY A 147 3.82 -4.88 -3.23
C GLY A 147 2.98 -5.89 -4.03
N ILE A 148 2.89 -7.14 -3.57
CA ILE A 148 2.00 -8.15 -4.14
C ILE A 148 0.53 -7.73 -3.97
N SER A 149 0.13 -7.27 -2.78
CA SER A 149 -1.22 -6.72 -2.52
C SER A 149 -1.55 -5.53 -3.43
N GLY A 150 -0.57 -4.66 -3.70
CA GLY A 150 -0.67 -3.54 -4.64
C GLY A 150 -0.94 -4.00 -6.08
N ILE A 151 -0.21 -5.02 -6.55
CA ILE A 151 -0.41 -5.65 -7.86
C ILE A 151 -1.82 -6.26 -7.95
N ILE A 152 -2.25 -6.98 -6.92
CA ILE A 152 -3.58 -7.59 -6.83
C ILE A 152 -4.67 -6.52 -6.98
N ALA A 153 -4.58 -5.43 -6.20
CA ALA A 153 -5.57 -4.35 -6.28
C ALA A 153 -5.58 -3.67 -7.66
N ALA A 154 -4.40 -3.41 -8.25
CA ALA A 154 -4.31 -2.82 -9.58
C ALA A 154 -4.89 -3.74 -10.68
N LYS A 155 -4.63 -5.05 -10.60
CA LYS A 155 -5.23 -6.06 -11.49
C LYS A 155 -6.75 -6.13 -11.35
N ALA A 156 -7.27 -6.15 -10.12
CA ALA A 156 -8.70 -6.09 -9.86
C ALA A 156 -9.35 -4.80 -10.38
N MET A 157 -8.60 -3.70 -10.45
CA MET A 157 -9.05 -2.44 -11.05
C MET A 157 -8.98 -2.39 -12.57
N GLY A 158 -8.50 -3.46 -13.23
CA GLY A 158 -8.45 -3.62 -14.68
C GLY A 158 -7.06 -3.41 -15.30
N VAL A 159 -6.03 -3.13 -14.51
CA VAL A 159 -4.66 -2.99 -15.01
C VAL A 159 -4.01 -4.37 -15.11
N LYS A 160 -4.03 -4.98 -16.29
CA LYS A 160 -3.62 -6.38 -16.49
C LYS A 160 -2.17 -6.67 -16.07
N ASN A 161 -1.24 -5.78 -16.43
CA ASN A 161 0.18 -5.91 -16.11
C ASN A 161 0.69 -4.61 -15.46
N PRO A 162 0.32 -4.35 -14.19
CA PRO A 162 0.60 -3.07 -13.55
C PRO A 162 2.10 -2.89 -13.36
N THR A 163 2.60 -1.70 -13.68
CA THR A 163 3.98 -1.30 -13.43
C THR A 163 4.21 -1.09 -11.93
N VAL A 164 5.37 -1.53 -11.44
CA VAL A 164 5.72 -1.49 -10.01
C VAL A 164 6.99 -0.68 -9.82
N GLY A 165 6.94 0.27 -8.89
CA GLY A 165 8.09 1.03 -8.40
C GLY A 165 8.20 0.92 -6.88
N ILE A 166 9.40 1.07 -6.34
CA ILE A 166 9.69 0.97 -4.91
C ILE A 166 10.12 2.35 -4.44
N LEU A 167 9.35 3.01 -3.58
CA LEU A 167 9.75 4.29 -3.02
C LEU A 167 11.05 4.14 -2.24
N ASN A 168 11.97 5.09 -2.42
CA ASN A 168 13.27 5.09 -1.76
C ASN A 168 13.14 5.40 -0.25
N VAL A 169 12.68 4.40 0.49
CA VAL A 169 12.62 4.34 1.96
C VAL A 169 13.52 3.21 2.44
N ASP A 170 13.73 3.16 3.75
CA ASP A 170 14.47 2.09 4.40
C ASP A 170 13.99 0.69 3.96
N GLY A 171 14.96 -0.13 3.58
CA GLY A 171 14.77 -1.48 3.06
C GLY A 171 14.35 -1.61 1.59
N ALA A 172 14.22 -0.51 0.84
CA ALA A 172 13.84 -0.54 -0.58
C ALA A 172 14.73 -1.45 -1.44
N ARG A 173 16.04 -1.47 -1.19
CA ARG A 173 17.00 -2.34 -1.91
C ARG A 173 16.85 -3.82 -1.59
N GLN A 174 16.44 -4.16 -0.37
CA GLN A 174 16.17 -5.55 0.01
C GLN A 174 14.86 -6.02 -0.65
N VAL A 175 13.85 -5.15 -0.72
CA VAL A 175 12.60 -5.40 -1.47
C VAL A 175 12.88 -5.58 -2.97
N GLU A 176 13.72 -4.72 -3.56
CA GLU A 176 14.15 -4.85 -4.96
C GLU A 176 14.81 -6.21 -5.22
N ARG A 177 15.72 -6.65 -4.35
CA ARG A 177 16.35 -7.98 -4.44
C ARG A 177 15.33 -9.11 -4.35
N ALA A 178 14.39 -9.03 -3.39
CA ALA A 178 13.33 -10.02 -3.24
C ALA A 178 12.41 -10.10 -4.47
N PHE A 179 12.03 -8.96 -5.06
CA PHE A 179 11.25 -8.94 -6.30
C PHE A 179 12.02 -9.51 -7.49
N LYS A 180 13.31 -9.17 -7.64
CA LYS A 180 14.16 -9.76 -8.68
C LYS A 180 14.28 -11.28 -8.53
N GLU A 181 14.40 -11.78 -7.30
CA GLU A 181 14.42 -13.22 -7.03
C GLU A 181 13.07 -13.89 -7.38
N LEU A 182 11.94 -13.30 -7.00
CA LEU A 182 10.61 -13.77 -7.41
C LEU A 182 10.45 -13.81 -8.94
N ILE A 183 10.92 -12.77 -9.64
CA ILE A 183 10.92 -12.72 -11.11
C ILE A 183 11.75 -13.87 -11.69
N ASN A 184 12.96 -14.08 -11.19
CA ASN A 184 13.83 -15.18 -11.64
C ASN A 184 13.22 -16.57 -11.38
N ASN A 185 12.41 -16.68 -10.32
CA ASN A 185 11.68 -17.90 -9.97
C ASN A 185 10.33 -18.05 -10.69
N GLY A 186 9.98 -17.12 -11.58
CA GLY A 186 8.82 -17.22 -12.49
C GLY A 186 7.55 -16.50 -12.03
N TYR A 187 7.61 -15.62 -11.03
CA TYR A 187 6.51 -14.72 -10.69
C TYR A 187 6.61 -13.41 -11.47
N GLU A 188 5.56 -13.06 -12.22
CA GLU A 188 5.59 -11.89 -13.11
C GLU A 188 5.38 -10.58 -12.32
N ILE A 189 6.43 -9.76 -12.25
CA ILE A 189 6.40 -8.39 -11.74
C ILE A 189 6.96 -7.46 -12.81
N ASN A 190 6.18 -6.47 -13.24
CA ASN A 190 6.60 -5.47 -14.22
C ASN A 190 7.26 -4.28 -13.52
N LEU A 191 8.53 -4.41 -13.15
CA LEU A 191 9.30 -3.30 -12.57
C LEU A 191 9.51 -2.20 -13.61
N THR A 192 9.11 -0.96 -13.29
CA THR A 192 9.33 0.21 -14.15
C THR A 192 10.54 1.02 -13.71
N GLU A 193 11.02 1.90 -14.57
CA GLU A 193 12.18 2.75 -14.31
C GLU A 193 11.77 4.17 -13.86
N SER A 194 12.58 4.76 -12.98
CA SER A 194 12.52 6.18 -12.62
C SER A 194 12.68 7.08 -13.87
N MET A 195 12.08 8.27 -13.84
CA MET A 195 12.22 9.27 -14.92
C MET A 195 13.62 9.88 -15.01
N ARG A 196 14.51 9.60 -14.05
CA ARG A 196 15.87 10.16 -14.04
C ARG A 196 16.81 9.36 -14.94
N SER A 197 17.94 9.99 -15.28
CA SER A 197 18.98 9.38 -16.12
C SER A 197 19.65 8.15 -15.51
N ASP A 198 19.63 8.00 -14.18
CA ASP A 198 20.15 6.83 -13.45
C ASP A 198 19.18 5.62 -13.48
N GLY A 199 17.92 5.81 -13.87
CA GLY A 199 16.94 4.75 -14.06
C GLY A 199 16.67 3.89 -12.81
N GLY A 200 16.23 2.65 -13.04
CA GLY A 200 16.00 1.66 -11.97
C GLY A 200 14.63 1.76 -11.30
N CYS A 201 14.26 0.69 -10.59
CA CYS A 201 12.93 0.57 -9.98
C CYS A 201 12.78 1.23 -8.60
N VAL A 202 13.86 1.79 -8.06
CA VAL A 202 13.83 2.58 -6.82
C VAL A 202 13.50 4.03 -7.17
N MET A 203 12.37 4.50 -6.65
CA MET A 203 11.69 5.73 -7.05
C MET A 203 11.95 6.86 -6.05
N ARG A 204 12.10 8.09 -6.55
CA ARG A 204 12.25 9.29 -5.72
C ARG A 204 10.93 10.06 -5.62
N GLY A 205 10.92 11.13 -4.84
CA GLY A 205 9.75 12.00 -4.67
C GLY A 205 9.17 12.52 -6.00
N ASN A 206 10.02 12.83 -6.99
CA ASN A 206 9.53 13.28 -8.31
C ASN A 206 8.76 12.21 -9.07
N ASP A 207 9.19 10.94 -8.97
CA ASP A 207 8.52 9.80 -9.60
C ASP A 207 7.15 9.54 -8.95
N LEU A 208 7.10 9.70 -7.62
CA LEU A 208 5.87 9.62 -6.84
C LEU A 208 4.88 10.72 -7.25
N LEU A 209 5.32 11.99 -7.33
CA LEU A 209 4.46 13.10 -7.71
C LEU A 209 3.97 13.02 -9.16
N ALA A 210 4.76 12.44 -10.06
CA ALA A 210 4.39 12.26 -11.46
C ALA A 210 3.49 11.04 -11.72
N GLY A 211 3.39 10.11 -10.76
CA GLY A 211 2.71 8.81 -10.96
C GLY A 211 3.41 7.97 -12.02
N VAL A 212 4.70 7.70 -11.80
CA VAL A 212 5.52 6.88 -12.71
C VAL A 212 5.03 5.43 -12.74
N PRO A 213 4.97 4.69 -11.63
CA PRO A 213 4.37 3.37 -11.61
C PRO A 213 2.85 3.40 -11.41
N ASP A 214 2.18 2.32 -11.78
CA ASP A 214 0.79 2.04 -11.39
C ASP A 214 0.73 1.69 -9.89
N VAL A 215 1.74 0.99 -9.37
CA VAL A 215 1.87 0.59 -7.96
C VAL A 215 3.17 1.12 -7.36
N MET A 216 3.05 1.96 -6.34
CA MET A 216 4.18 2.44 -5.54
C MET A 216 4.28 1.62 -4.24
N VAL A 217 5.36 0.87 -4.09
CA VAL A 217 5.69 0.09 -2.89
C VAL A 217 6.37 0.98 -1.87
N THR A 218 5.90 0.93 -0.63
CA THR A 218 6.46 1.68 0.50
C THR A 218 6.08 0.96 1.80
N ASP A 219 6.65 1.36 2.94
CA ASP A 219 6.20 0.87 4.24
C ASP A 219 4.86 1.52 4.64
N THR A 220 4.14 0.88 5.57
CA THR A 220 2.79 1.30 5.93
C THR A 220 2.72 2.71 6.52
N LEU A 221 3.70 3.14 7.32
CA LEU A 221 3.67 4.46 7.95
C LEU A 221 3.89 5.56 6.91
N THR A 222 4.85 5.36 6.00
CA THR A 222 5.05 6.27 4.88
C THR A 222 3.80 6.30 3.98
N GLY A 223 3.24 5.15 3.63
CA GLY A 223 2.00 5.06 2.85
C GLY A 223 0.84 5.82 3.50
N ASN A 224 0.68 5.74 4.82
CA ASN A 224 -0.33 6.50 5.57
C ASN A 224 -0.17 8.01 5.42
N ILE A 225 1.07 8.51 5.54
CA ILE A 225 1.39 9.92 5.37
C ILE A 225 1.12 10.35 3.92
N LEU A 226 1.53 9.54 2.95
CA LEU A 226 1.29 9.81 1.54
C LEU A 226 -0.20 9.92 1.23
N MET A 227 -1.04 9.03 1.76
CA MET A 227 -2.50 9.13 1.59
C MET A 227 -3.01 10.50 2.03
N LYS A 228 -2.63 10.96 3.22
CA LYS A 228 -3.04 12.26 3.76
C LYS A 228 -2.53 13.41 2.88
N VAL A 229 -1.26 13.39 2.50
CA VAL A 229 -0.67 14.45 1.67
C VAL A 229 -1.38 14.53 0.32
N PHE A 230 -1.51 13.41 -0.42
CA PHE A 230 -2.15 13.42 -1.73
C PHE A 230 -3.64 13.81 -1.68
N SER A 231 -4.34 13.43 -0.61
CA SER A 231 -5.78 13.64 -0.51
C SER A 231 -6.16 15.03 -0.01
N SER A 232 -5.27 15.73 0.71
CA SER A 232 -5.60 16.96 1.44
C SER A 232 -4.59 18.11 1.30
N TYR A 233 -3.60 18.01 0.40
CA TYR A 233 -2.59 19.07 0.22
C TYR A 233 -3.17 20.45 -0.13
N THR A 234 -4.35 20.51 -0.77
CA THR A 234 -5.05 21.77 -1.11
C THR A 234 -5.99 22.28 -0.03
N THR A 235 -6.28 21.47 0.99
CA THR A 235 -7.29 21.77 2.02
C THR A 235 -6.67 21.99 3.40
N GLY A 236 -5.35 21.85 3.53
CA GLY A 236 -4.63 22.03 4.79
C GLY A 236 -4.79 20.88 5.77
N GLY A 237 -5.18 19.69 5.30
CA GLY A 237 -5.20 18.46 6.11
C GLY A 237 -6.52 18.13 6.81
N SER A 238 -7.46 19.07 6.93
CA SER A 238 -8.72 18.87 7.65
C SER A 238 -9.83 18.23 6.82
N TYR A 239 -9.67 18.17 5.49
CA TYR A 239 -10.67 17.62 4.58
C TYR A 239 -9.98 16.92 3.41
N GLU A 240 -10.08 15.60 3.32
CA GLU A 240 -9.56 14.88 2.17
C GLU A 240 -10.51 15.09 0.97
N SER A 241 -10.03 15.78 -0.06
CA SER A 241 -10.83 16.20 -1.23
C SER A 241 -10.53 15.40 -2.50
N LEU A 242 -9.43 14.64 -2.52
CA LEU A 242 -8.94 13.90 -3.69
C LEU A 242 -8.58 12.46 -3.33
N GLY A 243 -8.67 11.57 -4.33
CA GLY A 243 -8.34 10.15 -4.19
C GLY A 243 -9.53 9.26 -3.85
N TYR A 244 -9.23 8.03 -3.43
CA TYR A 244 -10.18 6.91 -3.31
C TYR A 244 -10.20 6.28 -1.90
N GLY A 245 -9.63 6.97 -0.91
CA GLY A 245 -9.46 6.44 0.44
C GLY A 245 -8.29 5.45 0.56
N TYR A 246 -8.19 4.85 1.75
CA TYR A 246 -7.10 3.98 2.18
C TYR A 246 -7.24 2.56 1.61
N GLY A 247 -8.39 2.26 1.00
CA GLY A 247 -8.59 1.11 0.13
C GLY A 247 -8.81 -0.22 0.87
N PRO A 248 -8.89 -1.34 0.12
CA PRO A 248 -9.26 -2.64 0.67
C PRO A 248 -8.15 -3.25 1.52
N GLY A 249 -8.51 -3.90 2.62
CA GLY A 249 -7.63 -4.84 3.31
C GLY A 249 -7.37 -6.08 2.44
N ILE A 250 -6.10 -6.35 2.14
CA ILE A 250 -5.67 -7.48 1.32
C ILE A 250 -4.61 -8.28 2.10
N GLY A 251 -4.78 -9.60 2.14
CA GLY A 251 -3.85 -10.55 2.73
C GLY A 251 -4.11 -11.97 2.24
N GLU A 252 -3.13 -12.86 2.36
CA GLU A 252 -3.27 -14.27 1.96
C GLU A 252 -4.34 -14.96 2.82
N GLY A 253 -5.41 -15.45 2.18
CA GLY A 253 -6.52 -16.12 2.87
C GLY A 253 -7.52 -15.19 3.57
N TYR A 254 -7.44 -13.88 3.36
CA TYR A 254 -8.44 -12.93 3.86
C TYR A 254 -9.56 -12.71 2.83
N GLU A 255 -10.82 -12.92 3.25
CA GLU A 255 -11.98 -13.02 2.34
C GLU A 255 -12.89 -11.79 2.31
N ARG A 256 -12.92 -10.99 3.39
CA ARG A 256 -13.80 -9.82 3.50
C ARG A 256 -13.24 -8.65 2.69
N VAL A 257 -14.07 -7.99 1.89
CA VAL A 257 -13.67 -6.80 1.12
C VAL A 257 -14.07 -5.55 1.90
N ILE A 258 -13.22 -5.16 2.85
CA ILE A 258 -13.43 -3.98 3.69
C ILE A 258 -12.44 -2.90 3.28
N LEU A 259 -12.96 -1.71 2.93
CA LEU A 259 -12.18 -0.55 2.54
C LEU A 259 -12.17 0.49 3.67
N ILE A 260 -11.01 1.11 3.89
CA ILE A 260 -10.85 2.15 4.90
C ILE A 260 -10.99 3.56 4.31
N LEU A 261 -11.71 4.41 5.03
CA LEU A 261 -11.72 5.86 4.89
C LEU A 261 -11.05 6.53 6.09
N SER A 262 -10.57 7.75 5.90
CA SER A 262 -10.26 8.62 7.02
C SER A 262 -11.54 9.22 7.58
N ARG A 263 -11.57 9.54 8.86
CA ARG A 263 -12.65 10.34 9.44
C ARG A 263 -12.71 11.75 8.84
N ALA A 264 -11.60 12.23 8.29
CA ALA A 264 -11.50 13.50 7.56
C ALA A 264 -11.89 13.37 6.07
N SER A 265 -12.31 12.20 5.60
CA SER A 265 -12.65 11.99 4.18
C SER A 265 -13.89 12.79 3.77
N GLY A 266 -13.72 13.64 2.77
CA GLY A 266 -14.79 14.46 2.22
C GLY A 266 -15.68 13.72 1.22
N ILE A 267 -16.78 14.36 0.83
CA ILE A 267 -17.78 13.86 -0.14
C ILE A 267 -17.13 13.18 -1.38
N PRO A 268 -16.15 13.79 -2.08
CA PRO A 268 -15.59 13.18 -3.28
C PRO A 268 -14.83 11.88 -2.99
N VAL A 269 -14.11 11.83 -1.86
CA VAL A 269 -13.32 10.66 -1.46
C VAL A 269 -14.24 9.51 -1.04
N VAL A 270 -15.32 9.81 -0.32
CA VAL A 270 -16.37 8.83 0.03
C VAL A 270 -16.96 8.20 -1.24
N ALA A 271 -17.39 9.03 -2.20
CA ALA A 271 -17.97 8.55 -3.45
C ALA A 271 -17.00 7.66 -4.24
N ASN A 272 -15.73 8.08 -4.29
CA ASN A 272 -14.67 7.34 -4.96
C ASN A 272 -14.33 6.03 -4.25
N ALA A 273 -14.32 5.98 -2.91
CA ALA A 273 -14.06 4.76 -2.16
C ALA A 273 -15.16 3.70 -2.36
N ILE A 274 -16.42 4.10 -2.44
CA ILE A 274 -17.54 3.21 -2.79
C ILE A 274 -17.36 2.67 -4.21
N SER A 275 -17.03 3.55 -5.16
CA SER A 275 -16.74 3.15 -6.54
C SER A 275 -15.53 2.21 -6.62
N TYR A 276 -14.52 2.42 -5.76
CA TYR A 276 -13.36 1.54 -5.66
C TYR A 276 -13.77 0.14 -5.18
N GLY A 277 -14.53 0.07 -4.09
CA GLY A 277 -15.11 -1.18 -3.58
C GLY A 277 -15.88 -1.94 -4.66
N ALA A 278 -16.81 -1.26 -5.35
CA ALA A 278 -17.59 -1.89 -6.40
C ALA A 278 -16.74 -2.41 -7.57
N ARG A 279 -15.73 -1.64 -8.00
CA ARG A 279 -14.83 -2.05 -9.10
C ARG A 279 -13.97 -3.24 -8.71
N LEU A 280 -13.52 -3.34 -7.46
CA LEU A 280 -12.78 -4.51 -6.96
C LEU A 280 -13.63 -5.79 -7.03
N ILE A 281 -14.92 -5.69 -6.69
CA ILE A 281 -15.86 -6.82 -6.78
C ILE A 281 -16.07 -7.22 -8.25
N LYS A 282 -16.37 -6.27 -9.14
CA LYS A 282 -16.51 -6.52 -10.59
C LYS A 282 -15.22 -7.11 -11.19
N GLY A 283 -14.07 -6.71 -10.64
CA GLY A 283 -12.74 -7.21 -10.99
C GLY A 283 -12.39 -8.60 -10.45
N ASN A 284 -13.29 -9.24 -9.68
CA ASN A 284 -13.07 -10.53 -9.03
C ASN A 284 -11.86 -10.53 -8.07
N LEU A 285 -11.73 -9.49 -7.23
CA LEU A 285 -10.61 -9.35 -6.28
C LEU A 285 -10.27 -10.65 -5.53
N LYS A 286 -11.27 -11.33 -4.94
CA LYS A 286 -11.05 -12.57 -4.16
C LYS A 286 -10.34 -13.65 -4.96
N LYS A 287 -10.71 -13.81 -6.23
CA LYS A 287 -10.07 -14.76 -7.15
C LYS A 287 -8.62 -14.35 -7.45
N ILE A 288 -8.39 -13.06 -7.72
CA ILE A 288 -7.05 -12.53 -8.03
C ILE A 288 -6.12 -12.67 -6.82
N VAL A 289 -6.61 -12.37 -5.60
CA VAL A 289 -5.85 -12.57 -4.35
C VAL A 289 -5.32 -14.00 -4.29
N LYS A 290 -6.21 -14.98 -4.44
CA LYS A 290 -5.84 -16.40 -4.40
C LYS A 290 -4.81 -16.75 -5.48
N GLU A 291 -5.09 -16.39 -6.73
CA GLU A 291 -4.20 -16.71 -7.86
C GLU A 291 -2.81 -16.09 -7.75
N GLU A 292 -2.72 -14.83 -7.31
CA GLU A 292 -1.44 -14.12 -7.22
C GLU A 292 -0.59 -14.61 -6.04
N PHE A 293 -1.18 -14.86 -4.88
CA PHE A 293 -0.45 -15.49 -3.77
C PHE A 293 -0.04 -16.93 -4.10
N GLU A 294 -0.88 -17.72 -4.78
CA GLU A 294 -0.49 -19.07 -5.26
C GLU A 294 0.71 -19.00 -6.22
N LYS A 295 0.71 -18.07 -7.18
CA LYS A 295 1.84 -17.85 -8.10
C LYS A 295 3.10 -17.40 -7.36
N ALA A 296 3.00 -16.43 -6.46
CA ALA A 296 4.13 -15.92 -5.69
C ALA A 296 4.73 -17.00 -4.77
N ASN A 297 3.88 -17.79 -4.11
CA ASN A 297 4.30 -18.93 -3.30
C ASN A 297 5.00 -20.01 -4.13
N LYS A 298 4.49 -20.31 -5.33
CA LYS A 298 5.14 -21.24 -6.27
C LYS A 298 6.52 -20.74 -6.70
N ALA A 299 6.73 -19.42 -6.77
CA ALA A 299 8.01 -18.78 -7.02
C ALA A 299 8.90 -18.61 -5.76
N GLY A 300 8.53 -19.23 -4.63
CA GLY A 300 9.37 -19.28 -3.44
C GLY A 300 9.20 -18.14 -2.44
N LEU A 301 8.12 -17.34 -2.53
CA LEU A 301 7.85 -16.21 -1.62
C LEU A 301 8.15 -16.54 -0.15
N LYS A 302 7.62 -17.65 0.39
CA LYS A 302 7.79 -18.03 1.80
C LYS A 302 9.25 -18.23 2.21
N GLU A 303 10.10 -18.73 1.32
CA GLU A 303 11.52 -18.93 1.62
C GLU A 303 12.30 -17.61 1.53
N ILE A 304 11.97 -16.76 0.56
CA ILE A 304 12.54 -15.41 0.43
C ILE A 304 12.24 -14.59 1.70
N LEU A 305 11.00 -14.58 2.16
CA LEU A 305 10.60 -13.86 3.37
C LEU A 305 11.33 -14.38 4.63
N LYS A 306 11.52 -15.70 4.76
CA LYS A 306 12.32 -16.29 5.85
C LYS A 306 13.79 -15.88 5.80
N GLY A 307 14.36 -15.66 4.61
CA GLY A 307 15.72 -15.16 4.43
C GLY A 307 15.87 -13.74 5.00
N LEU A 308 14.95 -12.85 4.62
CA LEU A 308 14.96 -11.44 5.03
C LEU A 308 14.91 -11.27 6.56
N THR A 309 14.14 -12.11 7.26
CA THR A 309 14.00 -12.03 8.72
C THR A 309 15.21 -12.56 9.49
N LYS A 310 16.04 -13.41 8.89
CA LYS A 310 17.31 -13.86 9.48
C LYS A 310 18.38 -12.78 9.41
N ASP A 311 18.44 -12.05 8.31
CA ASP A 311 19.39 -10.96 8.12
C ASP A 311 19.09 -9.79 9.08
N THR A 312 17.81 -9.50 9.33
CA THR A 312 17.43 -8.47 10.34
C THR A 312 17.83 -8.86 11.76
N LYS A 313 17.82 -10.15 12.12
CA LYS A 313 18.26 -10.60 13.45
C LYS A 313 19.77 -10.49 13.64
N ARG A 314 20.55 -10.78 12.60
CA ARG A 314 22.01 -10.59 12.65
C ARG A 314 22.40 -9.12 12.82
N ALA A 315 21.71 -8.21 12.13
CA ALA A 315 21.95 -6.78 12.27
C ALA A 315 21.62 -6.24 13.68
N ALA A 316 20.60 -6.80 14.35
CA ALA A 316 20.21 -6.38 15.71
C ALA A 316 21.14 -6.95 16.81
N ASP A 317 21.81 -8.08 16.57
CA ASP A 317 22.73 -8.71 17.53
C ASP A 317 24.18 -8.14 17.42
N GLU A 318 24.49 -7.33 16.40
CA GLU A 318 25.83 -6.74 16.16
C GLU A 318 26.02 -5.31 16.72
N ASP A 319 25.15 -4.85 17.63
CA ASP A 319 25.32 -3.62 18.43
C ASP A 319 26.41 -3.81 19.53
N GLU A 320 27.62 -4.21 19.13
CA GLU A 320 28.81 -3.99 19.97
C GLU A 320 29.14 -2.48 19.98
N GLU A 321 29.47 -1.91 21.14
CA GLU A 321 29.95 -0.52 21.26
C GLU A 321 31.28 -0.35 20.50
N ILE A 322 31.19 0.03 19.22
CA ILE A 322 32.35 0.35 18.39
C ILE A 322 32.83 1.76 18.76
N VAL A 323 34.01 1.84 19.40
CA VAL A 323 34.64 3.12 19.78
C VAL A 323 35.32 3.76 18.57
N ALA A 324 35.05 5.03 18.31
CA ALA A 324 35.68 5.78 17.24
C ALA A 324 37.21 5.91 17.45
N PRO A 325 38.04 5.70 16.40
CA PRO A 325 39.48 5.98 16.44
C PRO A 325 39.79 7.47 16.75
N PRO A 326 41.03 7.85 17.08
CA PRO A 326 41.41 9.24 17.29
C PRO A 326 41.04 10.11 16.07
N ALA A 327 40.38 11.24 16.33
CA ALA A 327 39.92 12.15 15.28
C ALA A 327 41.07 12.65 14.40
N GLU A 328 40.83 12.68 13.09
CA GLU A 328 41.76 13.19 12.09
C GLU A 328 41.02 14.04 11.05
N THR A 329 41.75 14.88 10.31
CA THR A 329 41.14 15.71 9.26
C THR A 329 40.61 14.84 8.12
N VAL A 330 39.31 14.92 7.86
CA VAL A 330 38.62 14.20 6.78
C VAL A 330 38.40 15.12 5.59
N THR A 331 39.16 14.90 4.51
CA THR A 331 39.10 15.70 3.27
C THR A 331 38.67 14.87 2.05
N GLY A 332 38.80 13.54 2.12
CA GLY A 332 38.35 12.63 1.06
C GLY A 332 36.89 12.24 1.27
N THR A 333 36.13 12.12 0.17
CA THR A 333 34.71 11.77 0.22
C THR A 333 34.41 10.49 -0.57
N ILE A 334 33.58 9.63 0.01
CA ILE A 334 33.11 8.38 -0.59
C ILE A 334 31.59 8.52 -0.78
N SER A 335 31.16 8.56 -2.03
CA SER A 335 29.75 8.69 -2.41
C SER A 335 29.13 7.35 -2.78
N GLY A 336 27.79 7.29 -2.86
CA GLY A 336 27.06 6.09 -3.28
C GLY A 336 26.68 5.15 -2.14
N ILE A 337 26.82 5.61 -0.90
CA ILE A 337 26.38 4.92 0.31
C ILE A 337 24.94 5.35 0.61
N ASP A 338 24.10 4.42 1.04
CA ASP A 338 22.72 4.72 1.43
C ASP A 338 22.71 5.57 2.70
N ILE A 339 21.72 6.46 2.85
CA ILE A 339 21.56 7.29 4.06
C ILE A 339 21.35 6.41 5.29
N MET A 340 20.71 5.25 5.11
CA MET A 340 20.40 4.30 6.18
C MET A 340 21.62 3.46 6.59
N ASP A 341 22.54 3.21 5.65
CA ASP A 341 23.78 2.45 5.91
C ASP A 341 24.94 3.36 6.34
N LEU A 342 24.70 4.67 6.46
CA LEU A 342 25.75 5.67 6.62
C LEU A 342 26.50 5.54 7.94
N GLU A 343 25.76 5.29 9.03
CA GLU A 343 26.36 5.09 10.35
C GLU A 343 27.08 3.74 10.44
N ASP A 344 26.54 2.70 9.81
CA ASP A 344 27.15 1.37 9.78
C ASP A 344 28.42 1.33 8.93
N ALA A 345 28.43 2.04 7.80
CA ALA A 345 29.63 2.23 6.98
C ALA A 345 30.74 2.94 7.77
N VAL A 346 30.40 3.98 8.53
CA VAL A 346 31.33 4.66 9.45
C VAL A 346 31.84 3.70 10.52
N ARG A 347 30.95 2.92 11.15
CA ARG A 347 31.29 1.92 12.16
C ARG A 347 32.20 0.80 11.63
N VAL A 348 32.02 0.35 10.38
CA VAL A 348 32.90 -0.64 9.75
C VAL A 348 34.31 -0.08 9.57
N LEU A 349 34.45 1.20 9.18
CA LEU A 349 35.76 1.85 9.11
C LEU A 349 36.40 2.00 10.50
N TRP A 350 35.60 2.31 11.53
CA TRP A 350 36.09 2.39 12.91
C TRP A 350 36.60 1.04 13.42
N LYS A 351 35.92 -0.07 13.12
CA LYS A 351 36.37 -1.44 13.44
C LYS A 351 37.75 -1.75 12.84
N GLU A 352 38.06 -1.18 11.67
CA GLU A 352 39.34 -1.32 10.96
C GLU A 352 40.37 -0.22 11.33
N GLY A 353 40.06 0.63 12.32
CA GLY A 353 40.95 1.67 12.83
C GLY A 353 41.07 2.91 11.94
N ILE A 354 40.13 3.12 11.01
CA ILE A 354 40.07 4.33 10.16
C ILE A 354 39.04 5.28 10.76
N TYR A 355 39.47 6.50 11.10
CA TYR A 355 38.52 7.53 11.52
C TYR A 355 37.71 7.99 10.30
N ALA A 356 36.41 8.04 10.48
CA ALA A 356 35.46 8.39 9.44
C ALA A 356 34.30 9.16 10.06
N GLU A 357 33.74 10.08 9.27
CA GLU A 357 32.55 10.86 9.63
C GLU A 357 31.48 10.69 8.55
N SER A 358 30.22 10.76 8.95
CA SER A 358 29.09 10.81 8.02
C SER A 358 28.82 12.25 7.59
N GLY A 359 28.41 12.44 6.34
CA GLY A 359 28.10 13.76 5.79
C GLY A 359 27.05 13.72 4.68
N MET A 360 26.64 14.91 4.24
CA MET A 360 25.74 15.10 3.10
C MET A 360 26.44 15.90 2.01
N GLY A 361 26.71 15.24 0.88
CA GLY A 361 27.22 15.87 -0.33
C GLY A 361 26.12 16.39 -1.23
N CYS A 362 26.49 17.10 -2.30
CA CYS A 362 25.55 17.69 -3.26
C CYS A 362 24.66 16.67 -4.00
N THR A 363 25.05 15.39 -3.99
CA THR A 363 24.39 14.30 -4.73
C THR A 363 23.80 13.22 -3.83
N GLY A 364 23.97 13.31 -2.50
CA GLY A 364 23.48 12.32 -1.54
C GLY A 364 24.38 12.16 -0.31
N PRO A 365 24.14 11.10 0.48
CA PRO A 365 24.95 10.75 1.64
C PRO A 365 26.39 10.43 1.23
N ILE A 366 27.35 10.87 2.05
CA ILE A 366 28.79 10.64 1.84
C ILE A 366 29.45 10.20 3.15
N VAL A 367 30.45 9.32 3.04
CA VAL A 367 31.39 9.05 4.14
C VAL A 367 32.67 9.83 3.89
N MET A 368 33.14 10.55 4.91
CA MET A 368 34.32 11.39 4.86
C MET A 368 35.46 10.71 5.62
N VAL A 369 36.63 10.61 4.99
CA VAL A 369 37.84 10.00 5.55
C VAL A 369 39.07 10.86 5.26
N ASN A 370 40.19 10.59 5.92
CA ASN A 370 41.46 11.19 5.52
C ASN A 370 41.82 10.76 4.08
N GLU A 371 42.27 11.72 3.27
CA GLU A 371 42.58 11.51 1.84
C GLU A 371 43.63 10.42 1.61
N GLU A 372 44.61 10.27 2.51
CA GLU A 372 45.63 9.22 2.43
C GLU A 372 45.05 7.81 2.65
N LYS A 373 43.88 7.70 3.30
CA LYS A 373 43.20 6.44 3.61
C LYS A 373 42.03 6.13 2.69
N LEU A 374 41.72 7.00 1.73
CA LEU A 374 40.56 6.90 0.85
C LEU A 374 40.50 5.58 0.08
N ALA A 375 41.61 5.16 -0.53
CA ALA A 375 41.67 3.91 -1.30
C ALA A 375 41.40 2.68 -0.42
N LYS A 376 41.96 2.65 0.80
CA LYS A 376 41.75 1.55 1.76
C LYS A 376 40.31 1.54 2.29
N ALA A 377 39.74 2.72 2.55
CA ALA A 377 38.36 2.86 3.00
C ALA A 377 37.36 2.36 1.94
N ILE A 378 37.58 2.68 0.66
CA ILE A 378 36.77 2.15 -0.45
C ILE A 378 36.86 0.62 -0.52
N GLU A 379 38.06 0.04 -0.39
CA GLU A 379 38.24 -1.42 -0.40
C GLU A 379 37.48 -2.10 0.75
N ILE A 380 37.57 -1.55 1.97
CA ILE A 380 36.87 -2.08 3.14
C ILE A 380 35.35 -1.99 2.96
N LEU A 381 34.85 -0.82 2.57
CA LEU A 381 33.42 -0.60 2.37
C LEU A 381 32.86 -1.43 1.20
N SER A 382 33.66 -1.68 0.16
CA SER A 382 33.24 -2.53 -0.94
C SER A 382 33.14 -3.99 -0.54
N LYS A 383 34.12 -4.50 0.22
CA LYS A 383 34.06 -5.85 0.82
C LYS A 383 32.88 -6.02 1.78
N ALA A 384 32.51 -4.96 2.50
CA ALA A 384 31.34 -4.94 3.38
C ALA A 384 30.01 -4.72 2.63
N GLY A 385 30.05 -4.47 1.32
CA GLY A 385 28.86 -4.35 0.47
C GLY A 385 28.22 -2.96 0.42
N TYR A 386 28.89 -1.93 0.93
CA TYR A 386 28.36 -0.55 0.98
C TYR A 386 28.67 0.28 -0.27
N VAL A 387 29.69 -0.09 -1.06
CA VAL A 387 30.06 0.58 -2.32
C VAL A 387 30.52 -0.43 -3.38
N ALA A 388 30.39 -0.11 -4.67
CA ALA A 388 30.89 -0.96 -5.76
C ALA A 388 32.41 -0.76 -5.94
N ASP A 389 33.14 -1.83 -6.35
CA ASP A 389 34.62 -1.86 -6.53
C ASP A 389 35.23 -0.75 -7.42
N ASN A 390 34.40 0.04 -8.11
CA ASN A 390 34.81 1.12 -9.04
C ASN A 390 34.25 2.51 -8.66
N SER A 391 33.96 2.80 -7.39
CA SER A 391 33.64 4.18 -6.98
C SER A 391 34.87 5.07 -7.15
N ASN A 392 34.92 5.83 -8.25
CA ASN A 392 36.01 6.76 -8.53
C ASN A 392 36.16 7.78 -7.38
N PRO A 393 37.38 8.00 -6.86
CA PRO A 393 37.63 9.09 -5.92
C PRO A 393 37.36 10.42 -6.64
N CYS A 394 36.59 11.30 -6.01
CA CYS A 394 36.34 12.64 -6.51
C CYS A 394 36.85 13.68 -5.52
#